data_AF-A0A812HAE3-F1
#
_entry.id   AF-A0A812HAE3-F1
#
_cell.length_a   1.000
_cell.length_b   1.000
_cell.length_c   1.000
_cell.angle_alpha   90.00
_cell.angle_beta   90.00
_cell.angle_gamma   90.00
#
_symmetry.space_group_name_H-M   'P 1'
#
loop_
_entity.id
_entity.type
_entity.pdbx_description
1 polymer ?
#
loop_
_entity_poly.entity_id
_entity_poly.type
_entity_poly.pdbx_seq_one_letter_code
_entity_poly.pdbx_strand_id
1 'polypeptide(L)'
;MELAALSSVEGGNIELLQFAWPPPGQGVDSYSCHAYVVMKRQDGFLLCIPDGFMPQEDLEQGQQATEHEGIGPSLLVSAPPICLSETGDWVSPTNSETVLAVVLDLSASMAAQLGRPDIQTEHMFPFRDGEPNVFPLASEVLRLSKEWLAEEGALPAERSGYTTAISGGEPPVVTQRSKAPKPKRPTVQQLASQQEAILRLMTTLADRMDTMEAGHQRPPVQRVPAQVQPGAPLLAALRQPLSSQLPPFQARPKSLAAALGPPPPVRAQARASPVQTDLDAEAAKCIGDGELPGEPPDTLATAVLAQSQALVALVGQLQGASDPLLEGPPGLTASVRGAAGRAKLQQELAARTGQFAAKVRENLRRKMDPTGLLAPDQVSFMRFLERHGGFAGQMSLGLVAWQIAQALDLLEANNVDGARDTLSLLFLMLDQSSLDKGDTTLGWLLTLQGEPPPGLFQTPTNLPGSSLQSFSALAEQRWVTIALAYMKELETIQSRRASVPSSIPAPRVPKPPHSPTEPESGEAAFSRKQQRAAQWAAKKAAAKAK
;
A
#
# COMPACT_ATOMS: atom_id res chain seq x y z
N MET A 1 7.11 9.64 -40.13
CA MET A 1 7.10 8.17 -39.91
C MET A 1 5.72 7.59 -40.24
N GLU A 2 5.57 6.26 -40.36
CA GLU A 2 4.23 5.62 -40.46
C GLU A 2 3.63 5.38 -39.07
N LEU A 3 2.30 5.54 -38.92
CA LEU A 3 1.58 5.32 -37.66
C LEU A 3 1.83 3.92 -37.07
N ALA A 4 1.94 2.89 -37.91
CA ALA A 4 2.19 1.52 -37.49
C ALA A 4 3.55 1.35 -36.78
N ALA A 5 4.56 2.13 -37.19
CA ALA A 5 5.91 2.07 -36.64
C ALA A 5 6.08 2.79 -35.30
N LEU A 6 5.12 3.64 -34.91
CA LEU A 6 5.18 4.37 -33.64
C LEU A 6 4.93 3.44 -32.45
N SER A 7 5.82 3.47 -31.46
CA SER A 7 5.58 2.86 -30.16
C SER A 7 4.81 3.83 -29.24
N SER A 8 3.97 3.31 -28.34
CA SER A 8 3.17 4.12 -27.42
C SER A 8 3.42 3.74 -25.96
N VAL A 9 3.33 4.72 -25.08
CA VAL A 9 3.46 4.54 -23.62
C VAL A 9 2.43 3.53 -23.10
N GLU A 10 1.21 3.55 -23.63
CA GLU A 10 0.19 2.54 -23.30
C GLU A 10 0.61 1.10 -23.61
N GLY A 11 1.40 0.90 -24.67
CA GLY A 11 1.98 -0.40 -25.03
C GLY A 11 3.16 -0.83 -24.15
N GLY A 12 3.53 -0.01 -23.15
CA GLY A 12 4.65 -0.27 -22.24
C GLY A 12 6.02 0.14 -22.78
N ASN A 13 6.08 0.77 -23.96
CA ASN A 13 7.32 1.23 -24.59
C ASN A 13 7.33 2.74 -24.70
N ILE A 14 8.47 3.36 -24.40
CA ILE A 14 8.65 4.81 -24.51
C ILE A 14 9.77 5.06 -25.52
N GLU A 15 9.44 5.71 -26.62
CA GLU A 15 10.38 6.14 -27.65
C GLU A 15 10.33 7.65 -27.75
N LEU A 16 11.49 8.28 -27.59
CA LEU A 16 11.64 9.70 -27.86
C LEU A 16 11.63 9.93 -29.36
N LEU A 17 10.81 10.87 -29.80
CA LEU A 17 10.63 11.27 -31.19
C LEU A 17 10.90 12.77 -31.32
N GLN A 18 11.20 13.19 -32.53
CA GLN A 18 11.25 14.60 -32.90
C GLN A 18 9.95 14.95 -33.62
N PHE A 19 9.27 15.99 -33.13
CA PHE A 19 8.08 16.54 -33.78
C PHE A 19 8.40 17.91 -34.35
N ALA A 20 8.10 18.12 -35.63
CA ALA A 20 8.32 19.38 -36.33
C ALA A 20 6.99 20.10 -36.62
N TRP A 21 6.97 21.41 -36.38
CA TRP A 21 5.83 22.27 -36.67
C TRP A 21 6.31 23.67 -37.10
N PRO A 22 5.63 24.35 -38.05
CA PRO A 22 4.55 23.87 -38.91
C PRO A 22 5.00 22.80 -39.93
N PRO A 23 4.07 22.09 -40.60
CA PRO A 23 4.41 21.11 -41.63
C PRO A 23 5.23 21.74 -42.76
N PRO A 24 6.28 21.04 -43.27
CA PRO A 24 7.13 21.58 -44.33
C PRO A 24 6.31 21.83 -45.59
N GLY A 25 6.29 23.07 -46.06
CA GLY A 25 5.51 23.50 -47.24
C GLY A 25 4.64 24.73 -47.03
N GLN A 26 4.48 25.20 -45.79
CA GLN A 26 3.68 26.41 -45.47
C GLN A 26 4.47 27.74 -45.57
N GLY A 27 5.73 27.72 -46.02
CA GLY A 27 6.53 28.93 -46.24
C GLY A 27 7.03 29.63 -44.97
N VAL A 28 6.90 28.98 -43.81
CA VAL A 28 7.40 29.43 -42.50
C VAL A 28 8.50 28.46 -42.05
N ASP A 29 9.50 28.98 -41.33
CA ASP A 29 10.55 28.16 -40.74
C ASP A 29 9.95 27.18 -39.72
N SER A 30 10.17 25.88 -39.93
CA SER A 30 9.73 24.83 -39.02
C SER A 30 10.69 24.71 -37.83
N TYR A 31 10.14 24.67 -36.62
CA TYR A 31 10.89 24.37 -35.40
C TYR A 31 10.52 22.97 -34.90
N SER A 32 11.35 22.42 -34.02
CA SER A 32 11.18 21.03 -33.55
C SER A 32 11.33 20.88 -32.04
N CYS A 33 10.61 19.92 -31.47
CA CYS A 33 10.67 19.56 -30.06
C CYS A 33 10.79 18.05 -29.89
N HIS A 34 11.20 17.64 -28.69
CA HIS A 34 11.11 16.25 -28.28
C HIS A 34 9.66 15.93 -27.92
N ALA A 35 9.19 14.78 -28.36
CA ALA A 35 7.84 14.31 -28.12
C ALA A 35 7.82 12.79 -27.95
N TYR A 36 6.75 12.26 -27.37
CA TYR A 36 6.51 10.82 -27.32
C TYR A 36 5.02 10.52 -27.43
N VAL A 37 4.69 9.36 -28.00
CA VAL A 37 3.31 8.96 -28.25
C VAL A 37 2.71 8.32 -27.00
N VAL A 38 1.63 8.90 -26.48
CA VAL A 38 0.98 8.45 -25.25
C VAL A 38 0.07 7.24 -25.54
N MET A 39 -0.82 7.38 -26.52
CA MET A 39 -1.81 6.37 -26.92
C MET A 39 -2.01 6.37 -28.43
N LYS A 40 -2.49 5.26 -28.99
CA LYS A 40 -2.77 5.11 -30.42
C LYS A 40 -4.21 4.66 -30.65
N ARG A 41 -4.82 5.11 -31.74
CA ARG A 41 -6.08 4.60 -32.30
C ARG A 41 -5.89 4.29 -33.79
N GLN A 42 -6.90 3.72 -34.44
CA GLN A 42 -6.83 3.37 -35.86
C GLN A 42 -6.58 4.61 -36.75
N ASP A 43 -7.24 5.72 -36.42
CA ASP A 43 -7.22 6.94 -37.24
C ASP A 43 -6.40 8.09 -36.62
N GLY A 44 -5.52 7.80 -35.65
CA GLY A 44 -4.79 8.85 -34.94
C GLY A 44 -4.00 8.39 -33.71
N PHE A 45 -3.43 9.34 -32.99
CA PHE A 45 -2.62 9.10 -31.81
C PHE A 45 -2.58 10.33 -30.91
N LEU A 46 -2.33 10.11 -29.62
CA LEU A 46 -2.05 11.18 -28.65
C LEU A 46 -0.55 11.42 -28.57
N LEU A 47 -0.12 12.66 -28.74
CA LEU A 47 1.28 13.08 -28.68
C LEU A 47 1.51 14.02 -27.50
N CYS A 48 2.53 13.75 -26.69
CA CYS A 48 2.95 14.68 -25.64
C CYS A 48 4.08 15.58 -26.15
N ILE A 49 3.90 16.90 -26.02
CA ILE A 49 4.84 17.95 -26.45
C ILE A 49 5.07 18.98 -25.33
N PRO A 50 6.14 19.79 -25.39
CA PRO A 50 6.35 20.89 -24.46
C PRO A 50 5.22 21.92 -24.45
N ASP A 51 4.94 22.50 -23.28
CA ASP A 51 4.09 23.67 -23.18
C ASP A 51 4.69 24.86 -23.94
N GLY A 52 3.85 25.64 -24.62
CA GLY A 52 4.29 26.77 -25.44
C GLY A 52 4.96 26.42 -26.77
N PHE A 53 5.14 25.13 -27.10
CA PHE A 53 5.66 24.73 -28.43
C PHE A 53 4.67 25.07 -29.54
N MET A 54 3.37 24.77 -29.36
CA MET A 54 2.35 25.11 -30.35
C MET A 54 1.76 26.50 -30.11
N PRO A 55 1.50 27.30 -31.16
CA PRO A 55 0.76 28.54 -31.04
C PRO A 55 -0.64 28.29 -30.45
N GLN A 56 -1.06 29.15 -29.53
CA GLN A 56 -2.37 29.03 -28.89
C GLN A 56 -3.53 29.02 -29.91
N GLU A 57 -3.38 29.74 -31.02
CA GLU A 57 -4.37 29.78 -32.10
C GLU A 57 -4.59 28.40 -32.74
N ASP A 58 -3.52 27.62 -32.95
CA ASP A 58 -3.60 26.26 -33.51
C ASP A 58 -4.26 25.28 -32.51
N LEU A 59 -3.99 25.45 -31.21
CA LEU A 59 -4.61 24.65 -30.15
C LEU A 59 -6.10 24.94 -30.01
N GLU A 60 -6.51 26.21 -30.07
CA GLU A 60 -7.91 26.63 -30.02
C GLU A 60 -8.69 26.15 -31.25
N GLN A 61 -8.08 26.19 -32.44
CA GLN A 61 -8.64 25.61 -33.65
C GLN A 61 -8.82 24.09 -33.51
N GLY A 62 -7.81 23.38 -32.98
CA GLY A 62 -7.87 21.94 -32.71
C GLY A 62 -8.98 21.56 -31.71
N GLN A 63 -9.22 22.41 -30.71
CA GLN A 63 -10.29 22.20 -29.74
C GLN A 63 -11.70 22.29 -30.36
N GLN A 64 -11.84 23.05 -31.44
CA GLN A 64 -13.10 23.23 -32.18
C GLN A 64 -13.19 22.33 -33.43
N ALA A 65 -12.15 21.57 -33.73
CA ALA A 65 -12.08 20.74 -34.93
C ALA A 65 -13.12 19.62 -34.88
N THR A 66 -14.07 19.66 -35.82
CA THR A 66 -15.07 18.61 -36.04
C THR A 66 -14.63 17.59 -37.07
N GLU A 67 -13.61 17.90 -37.87
CA GLU A 67 -13.06 17.04 -38.92
C GLU A 67 -12.08 16.01 -38.35
N HIS A 68 -11.88 14.90 -39.08
CA HIS A 68 -10.99 13.79 -38.68
C HIS A 68 -9.52 14.02 -39.01
N GLU A 69 -9.21 15.01 -39.83
CA GLU A 69 -7.86 15.30 -40.31
C GLU A 69 -7.21 16.43 -39.51
N GLY A 70 -5.89 16.46 -39.46
CA GLY A 70 -5.12 17.51 -38.79
C GLY A 70 -5.06 17.39 -37.26
N ILE A 71 -5.04 18.55 -36.59
CA ILE A 71 -4.96 18.72 -35.14
C ILE A 71 -6.36 18.61 -34.54
N GLY A 72 -6.50 17.79 -33.50
CA GLY A 72 -7.71 17.67 -32.70
C GLY A 72 -7.58 18.34 -31.32
N PRO A 73 -8.46 18.00 -30.37
CA PRO A 73 -8.45 18.58 -29.04
C PRO A 73 -7.13 18.39 -28.29
N SER A 74 -6.87 19.30 -27.33
CA SER A 74 -5.63 19.32 -26.55
C SER A 74 -5.89 19.36 -25.05
N LEU A 75 -4.95 18.84 -24.27
CA LEU A 75 -4.99 18.81 -22.81
C LEU A 75 -3.66 19.30 -22.24
N LEU A 76 -3.72 20.33 -21.40
CA LEU A 76 -2.57 20.76 -20.60
C LEU A 76 -2.39 19.80 -19.41
N VAL A 77 -1.21 19.22 -19.28
CA VAL A 77 -0.86 18.28 -18.21
C VAL A 77 0.31 18.78 -17.39
N SER A 78 0.28 18.48 -16.10
CA SER A 78 1.39 18.72 -15.16
C SER A 78 1.86 17.38 -14.62
N ALA A 79 3.11 17.03 -14.88
CA ALA A 79 3.68 15.75 -14.48
C ALA A 79 5.01 15.92 -13.72
N PRO A 80 5.37 14.98 -12.82
CA PRO A 80 6.69 14.95 -12.23
C PRO A 80 7.79 14.88 -13.31
N PRO A 81 8.94 15.54 -13.13
CA PRO A 81 10.06 15.46 -14.06
C PRO A 81 10.75 14.09 -14.01
N ILE A 82 11.29 13.69 -15.15
CA ILE A 82 12.29 12.64 -15.28
C ILE A 82 13.42 13.13 -16.18
N CYS A 83 14.67 12.84 -15.80
CA CYS A 83 15.84 13.30 -16.52
C CYS A 83 16.49 12.13 -17.27
N LEU A 84 16.89 12.35 -18.52
CA LEU A 84 17.77 11.43 -19.23
C LEU A 84 19.23 11.77 -18.86
N SER A 85 19.93 10.84 -18.22
CA SER A 85 21.33 11.01 -17.86
C SER A 85 22.23 10.94 -19.11
N GLU A 86 23.46 11.43 -18.98
CA GLU A 86 24.50 11.26 -20.02
C GLU A 86 24.84 9.79 -20.31
N THR A 87 24.53 8.88 -19.37
CA THR A 87 24.69 7.43 -19.54
C THR A 87 23.52 6.77 -20.28
N GLY A 88 22.46 7.53 -20.59
CA GLY A 88 21.25 7.02 -21.23
C GLY A 88 20.22 6.42 -20.26
N ASP A 89 20.41 6.59 -18.96
CA ASP A 89 19.51 6.10 -17.92
C ASP A 89 18.47 7.15 -17.56
N TRP A 90 17.25 6.72 -17.28
CA TRP A 90 16.18 7.58 -16.80
C TRP A 90 16.25 7.72 -15.28
N VAL A 91 16.39 8.96 -14.78
CA VAL A 91 16.54 9.26 -13.35
C VAL A 91 15.48 10.24 -12.91
N SER A 92 14.78 9.94 -11.82
CA SER A 92 13.87 10.89 -11.17
C SER A 92 14.67 11.86 -10.29
N PRO A 93 14.65 13.18 -10.57
CA PRO A 93 15.32 14.14 -9.71
C PRO A 93 14.58 14.29 -8.37
N THR A 94 15.35 14.32 -7.27
CA THR A 94 14.82 14.20 -5.90
C THR A 94 14.06 15.43 -5.40
N ASN A 95 14.07 16.56 -6.12
CA ASN A 95 13.45 17.81 -5.66
C ASN A 95 13.24 18.83 -6.80
N SER A 96 12.46 18.46 -7.80
CA SER A 96 12.21 19.31 -8.96
C SER A 96 10.73 19.63 -9.11
N GLU A 97 10.44 20.87 -9.50
CA GLU A 97 9.08 21.31 -9.84
C GLU A 97 8.49 20.42 -10.94
N THR A 98 7.17 20.42 -11.08
CA THR A 98 6.50 19.69 -12.16
C THR A 98 6.86 20.27 -13.53
N VAL A 99 6.77 19.44 -14.56
CA VAL A 99 6.96 19.82 -15.96
C VAL A 99 5.58 19.98 -16.58
N LEU A 100 5.34 21.13 -17.20
CA LEU A 100 4.14 21.37 -17.99
C LEU A 100 4.34 20.80 -19.39
N ALA A 101 3.33 20.11 -19.88
CA ALA A 101 3.31 19.57 -21.22
C ALA A 101 1.88 19.62 -21.78
N VAL A 102 1.77 19.57 -23.10
CA VAL A 102 0.48 19.52 -23.79
C VAL A 102 0.35 18.15 -24.45
N VAL A 103 -0.78 17.50 -24.23
CA VAL A 103 -1.17 16.27 -24.92
C VAL A 103 -2.10 16.66 -26.06
N LEU A 104 -1.72 16.32 -27.28
CA LEU A 104 -2.45 16.65 -28.50
C LEU A 104 -3.06 15.40 -29.12
N ASP A 105 -4.33 15.50 -29.52
CA ASP A 105 -4.93 14.53 -30.41
C ASP A 105 -4.54 14.82 -31.87
N LEU A 106 -3.85 13.88 -32.52
CA LEU A 106 -3.40 14.03 -33.90
C LEU A 106 -3.98 12.92 -34.78
N SER A 107 -4.34 13.28 -36.01
CA SER A 107 -4.76 12.31 -37.03
C SER A 107 -3.59 11.46 -37.53
N ALA A 108 -3.88 10.31 -38.14
CA ALA A 108 -2.85 9.38 -38.64
C ALA A 108 -1.87 10.02 -39.64
N SER A 109 -2.32 10.99 -40.45
CA SER A 109 -1.49 11.70 -41.43
C SER A 109 -0.38 12.53 -40.77
N MET A 110 -0.62 13.01 -39.55
CA MET A 110 0.36 13.79 -38.77
C MET A 110 1.55 12.95 -38.30
N ALA A 111 1.49 11.61 -38.39
CA ALA A 111 2.65 10.75 -38.14
C ALA A 111 3.81 11.06 -39.11
N ALA A 112 3.52 11.63 -40.29
CA ALA A 112 4.53 12.09 -41.24
C ALA A 112 5.45 13.19 -40.66
N GLN A 113 4.96 13.98 -39.70
CA GLN A 113 5.72 15.05 -39.02
C GLN A 113 6.63 14.54 -37.89
N LEU A 114 6.55 13.24 -37.57
CA LEU A 114 7.42 12.60 -36.58
C LEU A 114 8.65 12.02 -37.26
N GLY A 115 9.81 12.29 -36.65
CA GLY A 115 11.12 11.77 -37.03
C GLY A 115 11.84 11.16 -35.83
N ARG A 116 12.98 10.53 -36.10
CA ARG A 116 13.90 10.07 -35.05
C ARG A 116 14.63 11.28 -34.46
N PRO A 117 14.89 11.30 -33.14
CA PRO A 117 15.61 12.40 -32.51
C PRO A 117 17.03 12.47 -33.08
N ASP A 118 17.35 13.60 -33.73
CA ASP A 118 18.69 13.88 -34.24
C ASP A 118 19.53 14.59 -33.18
N ILE A 119 20.59 13.91 -32.73
CA ILE A 119 21.54 14.37 -31.70
C ILE A 119 22.33 15.60 -32.18
N GLN A 120 22.32 15.91 -33.48
CA GLN A 120 23.04 17.05 -34.06
C GLN A 120 22.20 18.31 -34.27
N THR A 121 20.90 18.28 -33.94
CA THR A 121 20.04 19.46 -34.12
C THR A 121 20.27 20.46 -32.99
N GLU A 122 21.05 21.50 -33.25
CA GLU A 122 21.11 22.67 -32.38
C GLU A 122 19.72 23.36 -32.38
N HIS A 123 19.22 23.74 -31.19
CA HIS A 123 17.99 24.53 -30.99
C HIS A 123 16.62 23.80 -31.07
N MET A 124 16.47 22.65 -30.40
CA MET A 124 15.14 22.10 -30.12
C MET A 124 14.45 22.83 -28.96
N PHE A 125 13.13 22.96 -29.05
CA PHE A 125 12.31 23.50 -27.96
C PHE A 125 12.21 22.45 -26.83
N PRO A 126 12.73 22.73 -25.62
CA PRO A 126 12.75 21.77 -24.52
C PRO A 126 11.43 21.77 -23.74
N PHE A 127 11.17 20.71 -22.96
CA PHE A 127 10.06 20.69 -21.99
C PHE A 127 10.30 21.63 -20.80
N ARG A 128 11.55 21.99 -20.54
CA ARG A 128 11.94 22.93 -19.51
C ARG A 128 13.06 23.83 -20.01
N ASP A 129 12.85 25.14 -19.84
CA ASP A 129 13.85 26.14 -20.21
C ASP A 129 15.16 25.92 -19.46
N GLY A 130 16.26 25.88 -20.23
CA GLY A 130 17.61 25.64 -19.70
C GLY A 130 17.96 24.18 -19.39
N GLU A 131 17.00 23.25 -19.45
CA GLU A 131 17.21 21.82 -19.12
C GLU A 131 16.64 20.89 -20.23
N PRO A 132 17.36 20.68 -21.35
CA PRO A 132 16.84 19.95 -22.51
C PRO A 132 16.62 18.44 -22.27
N ASN A 133 17.24 17.87 -21.23
CA ASN A 133 17.17 16.45 -20.91
C ASN A 133 16.08 16.13 -19.88
N VAL A 134 15.23 17.10 -19.53
CA VAL A 134 14.12 16.93 -18.60
C VAL A 134 12.83 16.70 -19.37
N PHE A 135 12.08 15.68 -18.98
CA PHE A 135 10.85 15.27 -19.63
C PHE A 135 9.74 15.06 -18.58
N PRO A 136 8.47 15.21 -18.95
CA PRO A 136 7.36 14.82 -18.09
C PRO A 136 7.30 13.29 -17.93
N LEU A 137 6.98 12.82 -16.71
CA LEU A 137 6.87 11.39 -16.43
C LEU A 137 5.73 10.76 -17.26
N ALA A 138 6.10 9.89 -18.21
CA ALA A 138 5.18 9.30 -19.18
C ALA A 138 4.01 8.53 -18.54
N SER A 139 4.22 7.85 -17.41
CA SER A 139 3.16 7.13 -16.70
C SER A 139 2.08 8.06 -16.14
N GLU A 140 2.47 9.26 -15.68
CA GLU A 140 1.53 10.25 -15.16
C GLU A 140 0.78 10.94 -16.31
N VAL A 141 1.48 11.26 -17.41
CA VAL A 141 0.85 11.78 -18.62
C VAL A 141 -0.16 10.80 -19.19
N LEU A 142 0.15 9.49 -19.20
CA LEU A 142 -0.79 8.45 -19.61
C LEU A 142 -2.01 8.39 -18.69
N ARG A 143 -1.82 8.50 -17.37
CA ARG A 143 -2.91 8.50 -16.39
C ARG A 143 -3.86 9.67 -16.62
N LEU A 144 -3.32 10.88 -16.75
CA LEU A 144 -4.10 12.10 -17.02
C LEU A 144 -4.81 12.05 -18.37
N SER A 145 -4.15 11.49 -19.40
CA SER A 145 -4.76 11.32 -20.72
C SER A 145 -5.95 10.35 -20.67
N LYS A 146 -5.85 9.26 -19.90
CA LYS A 146 -6.96 8.32 -19.71
C LYS A 146 -8.13 8.93 -18.94
N GLU A 147 -7.85 9.80 -17.98
CA GLU A 147 -8.86 10.54 -17.23
C GLU A 147 -9.60 11.51 -18.16
N TRP A 148 -8.87 12.29 -18.95
CA TRP A 148 -9.44 13.17 -19.97
C TRP A 148 -10.30 12.43 -21.00
N LEU A 149 -9.84 11.28 -21.49
CA LEU A 149 -10.61 10.44 -22.42
C LEU A 149 -11.88 9.84 -21.79
N ALA A 150 -11.95 9.75 -20.47
CA ALA A 150 -13.12 9.25 -19.75
C ALA A 150 -14.18 10.35 -19.49
N GLU A 151 -13.83 11.63 -19.65
CA GLU A 151 -14.77 12.74 -19.52
C GLU A 151 -15.72 12.81 -20.73
N GLU A 152 -17.03 12.85 -20.46
CA GLU A 152 -18.04 12.96 -21.52
C GLU A 152 -17.88 14.27 -22.29
N GLY A 153 -17.61 14.18 -23.60
CA GLY A 153 -17.46 15.33 -24.49
C GLY A 153 -16.03 15.85 -24.65
N ALA A 154 -15.03 15.21 -24.06
CA ALA A 154 -13.62 15.58 -24.20
C ALA A 154 -13.09 15.40 -25.64
N LEU A 155 -13.52 14.34 -26.33
CA LEU A 155 -13.25 14.12 -27.75
C LEU A 155 -14.56 13.91 -28.54
N PRO A 156 -14.63 14.35 -29.80
CA PRO A 156 -15.69 13.92 -30.71
C PRO A 156 -15.78 12.39 -30.77
N ALA A 157 -16.99 11.83 -30.89
CA ALA A 157 -17.24 10.37 -30.85
C ALA A 157 -16.37 9.58 -31.85
N GLU A 158 -16.07 10.22 -32.96
CA GLU A 158 -15.23 9.74 -34.06
C GLU A 158 -13.72 9.68 -33.73
N ARG A 159 -13.27 10.48 -32.76
CA ARG A 159 -11.91 10.52 -32.22
C ARG A 159 -11.78 9.72 -30.90
N SER A 160 -12.88 9.19 -30.36
CA SER A 160 -12.94 8.44 -29.09
C SER A 160 -12.44 6.99 -29.17
N GLY A 161 -11.85 6.55 -30.29
CA GLY A 161 -11.43 5.16 -30.54
C GLY A 161 -10.24 4.63 -29.72
N TYR A 162 -9.89 5.27 -28.60
CA TYR A 162 -8.83 4.84 -27.72
C TYR A 162 -9.32 3.69 -26.83
N THR A 163 -8.72 2.51 -26.96
CA THR A 163 -9.16 1.32 -26.21
C THR A 163 -8.61 1.38 -24.79
N THR A 164 -9.37 2.01 -23.87
CA THR A 164 -9.11 1.92 -22.43
C THR A 164 -9.62 0.56 -21.94
N ALA A 165 -8.70 -0.40 -21.79
CA ALA A 165 -9.06 -1.74 -21.33
C ALA A 165 -9.61 -1.71 -19.88
N ILE A 166 -10.93 -1.73 -19.76
CA ILE A 166 -11.65 -2.15 -18.56
C ILE A 166 -12.59 -3.29 -18.98
N SER A 167 -12.29 -4.49 -18.47
CA SER A 167 -13.16 -5.67 -18.36
C SER A 167 -13.81 -6.25 -19.63
N GLY A 168 -13.24 -7.35 -20.11
CA GLY A 168 -13.98 -8.57 -20.47
C GLY A 168 -14.95 -8.49 -21.64
N GLY A 169 -14.42 -8.63 -22.86
CA GLY A 169 -15.18 -9.06 -24.03
C GLY A 169 -14.23 -9.73 -25.02
N GLU A 170 -14.42 -11.03 -25.26
CA GLU A 170 -13.65 -11.78 -26.26
C GLU A 170 -13.75 -11.13 -27.66
N PRO A 171 -12.68 -11.11 -28.46
CA PRO A 171 -12.75 -10.70 -29.86
C PRO A 171 -13.33 -11.84 -30.72
N PRO A 172 -14.13 -11.54 -31.76
CA PRO A 172 -14.50 -12.54 -32.74
C PRO A 172 -13.38 -12.68 -33.78
N VAL A 173 -12.74 -13.84 -33.84
CA VAL A 173 -11.94 -14.24 -35.00
C VAL A 173 -12.69 -15.34 -35.75
N VAL A 174 -13.08 -15.01 -36.98
CA VAL A 174 -13.50 -15.96 -38.01
C VAL A 174 -12.25 -16.50 -38.67
N THR A 175 -11.99 -17.82 -38.62
CA THR A 175 -11.53 -18.60 -39.80
C THR A 175 -11.50 -20.12 -39.56
N GLN A 176 -12.29 -20.80 -40.39
CA GLN A 176 -12.11 -22.10 -41.07
C GLN A 176 -12.02 -23.45 -40.31
N ARG A 177 -12.84 -24.37 -40.87
CA ARG A 177 -13.24 -25.72 -40.46
C ARG A 177 -12.14 -26.79 -40.51
N SER A 178 -12.22 -27.79 -39.63
CA SER A 178 -12.42 -29.23 -39.99
C SER A 178 -12.86 -30.10 -38.78
N LYS A 179 -13.21 -31.38 -39.01
CA LYS A 179 -14.32 -32.19 -38.43
C LYS A 179 -14.11 -32.93 -37.08
N ALA A 180 -15.19 -32.89 -36.26
CA ALA A 180 -15.86 -33.94 -35.43
C ALA A 180 -15.19 -34.55 -34.16
N PRO A 181 -15.93 -35.11 -33.15
CA PRO A 181 -17.36 -35.45 -33.06
C PRO A 181 -18.16 -34.87 -31.85
N LYS A 182 -19.49 -35.03 -31.90
CA LYS A 182 -20.52 -34.45 -31.00
C LYS A 182 -20.75 -35.26 -29.70
N PRO A 183 -21.07 -34.61 -28.56
CA PRO A 183 -21.95 -35.16 -27.54
C PRO A 183 -23.40 -34.62 -27.62
N LYS A 184 -24.30 -35.32 -26.95
CA LYS A 184 -25.76 -35.44 -27.18
C LYS A 184 -26.58 -34.20 -26.78
N ARG A 185 -27.67 -33.94 -27.52
CA ARG A 185 -28.67 -32.89 -27.27
C ARG A 185 -29.40 -33.12 -25.92
N PRO A 186 -29.62 -32.07 -25.10
CA PRO A 186 -30.57 -32.10 -24.00
C PRO A 186 -32.02 -31.95 -24.47
N THR A 187 -32.90 -32.61 -23.73
CA THR A 187 -34.27 -33.02 -24.07
C THR A 187 -35.29 -31.89 -23.90
N VAL A 188 -36.33 -31.89 -24.75
CA VAL A 188 -37.48 -30.95 -24.80
C VAL A 188 -38.20 -30.76 -23.44
N GLN A 189 -38.01 -31.66 -22.47
CA GLN A 189 -38.54 -31.51 -21.11
C GLN A 189 -37.92 -30.35 -20.30
N GLN A 190 -36.68 -29.94 -20.59
CA GLN A 190 -36.04 -28.82 -19.87
C GLN A 190 -36.55 -27.44 -20.32
N LEU A 191 -37.14 -27.32 -21.51
CA LEU A 191 -37.76 -26.08 -21.97
C LEU A 191 -39.17 -25.89 -21.38
N ALA A 192 -39.91 -26.97 -21.17
CA ALA A 192 -41.23 -26.92 -20.54
C ALA A 192 -41.15 -26.53 -19.05
N SER A 193 -40.17 -27.04 -18.30
CA SER A 193 -39.96 -26.65 -16.90
C SER A 193 -39.49 -25.19 -16.77
N GLN A 194 -38.80 -24.67 -17.77
CA GLN A 194 -38.38 -23.26 -17.81
C GLN A 194 -39.55 -22.32 -18.11
N GLN A 195 -40.51 -22.74 -18.96
CA GLN A 195 -41.74 -21.99 -19.22
C GLN A 195 -42.69 -21.96 -18.00
N GLU A 196 -42.78 -23.06 -17.24
CA GLU A 196 -43.58 -23.11 -16.03
C GLU A 196 -43.00 -22.26 -14.89
N ALA A 197 -41.67 -22.15 -14.81
CA ALA A 197 -40.99 -21.27 -13.87
C ALA A 197 -41.21 -19.78 -14.18
N ILE A 198 -41.26 -19.42 -15.47
CA ILE A 198 -41.52 -18.04 -15.90
C ILE A 198 -42.97 -17.64 -15.64
N LEU A 199 -43.94 -18.53 -15.87
CA LEU A 199 -45.36 -18.25 -15.60
C LEU A 199 -45.63 -18.04 -14.10
N ARG A 200 -44.97 -18.81 -13.22
CA ARG A 200 -45.03 -18.60 -11.77
C ARG A 200 -44.41 -17.27 -11.33
N LEU A 201 -43.39 -16.80 -12.02
CA LEU A 201 -42.78 -15.49 -11.76
C LEU A 201 -43.71 -14.34 -12.15
N MET A 202 -44.46 -14.48 -13.25
CA MET A 202 -45.43 -13.46 -13.68
C MET A 202 -46.62 -13.36 -12.71
N THR A 203 -47.15 -14.48 -12.20
CA THR A 203 -48.23 -14.45 -11.19
C THR A 203 -47.77 -13.87 -9.86
N THR A 204 -46.51 -14.12 -9.47
CA THR A 204 -45.93 -13.55 -8.22
C THR A 204 -45.69 -12.04 -8.33
N LEU A 205 -45.43 -11.53 -9.54
CA LEU A 205 -45.33 -10.09 -9.79
C LEU A 205 -46.69 -9.39 -9.80
N ALA A 206 -47.75 -10.08 -10.26
CA ALA A 206 -49.12 -9.56 -10.21
C ALA A 206 -49.61 -9.38 -8.75
N ASP A 207 -49.40 -10.36 -7.88
CA ASP A 207 -49.73 -10.25 -6.44
C ASP A 207 -48.95 -9.11 -5.72
N ARG A 208 -47.74 -8.79 -6.21
CA ARG A 208 -46.92 -7.68 -5.69
C ARG A 208 -47.44 -6.30 -6.14
N MET A 209 -48.15 -6.20 -7.26
CA MET A 209 -48.78 -4.95 -7.70
C MET A 209 -50.11 -4.69 -6.96
N ASP A 210 -50.94 -5.71 -6.76
CA ASP A 210 -52.20 -5.58 -6.01
C ASP A 210 -51.98 -5.16 -4.55
N THR A 211 -50.87 -5.62 -3.94
CA THR A 211 -50.51 -5.24 -2.56
C THR A 211 -49.93 -3.82 -2.43
N MET A 212 -49.48 -3.19 -3.53
CA MET A 212 -49.06 -1.77 -3.54
C MET A 212 -50.21 -0.80 -3.76
N GLU A 213 -51.24 -1.19 -4.51
CA GLU A 213 -52.43 -0.36 -4.73
C GLU A 213 -53.31 -0.27 -3.46
N ALA A 214 -53.36 -1.33 -2.65
CA ALA A 214 -54.11 -1.34 -1.39
C ALA A 214 -53.53 -0.42 -0.28
N GLY A 215 -52.29 0.07 -0.42
CA GLY A 215 -51.60 0.91 0.57
C GLY A 215 -51.81 2.42 0.46
N HIS A 216 -52.51 2.91 -0.57
CA HIS A 216 -52.58 4.35 -0.93
C HIS A 216 -53.80 5.14 -0.41
N GLN A 217 -54.54 4.64 0.59
CA GLN A 217 -55.68 5.40 1.14
C GLN A 217 -55.24 6.37 2.26
N ARG A 218 -55.18 7.67 1.92
CA ARG A 218 -55.00 8.82 2.82
C ARG A 218 -56.15 8.96 3.84
N PRO A 219 -55.86 9.25 5.12
CA PRO A 219 -56.76 10.00 6.00
C PRO A 219 -56.53 11.53 5.89
N PRO A 220 -57.55 12.37 6.18
CA PRO A 220 -57.51 13.81 5.91
C PRO A 220 -56.69 14.61 6.93
N VAL A 221 -56.09 15.70 6.43
CA VAL A 221 -55.20 16.65 7.12
C VAL A 221 -56.02 17.64 7.97
N GLN A 222 -55.75 17.71 9.27
CA GLN A 222 -56.23 18.77 10.15
C GLN A 222 -55.20 19.90 10.20
N ARG A 223 -55.59 21.11 9.77
CA ARG A 223 -54.74 22.31 9.77
C ARG A 223 -54.70 22.94 11.17
N VAL A 224 -53.51 23.20 11.68
CA VAL A 224 -53.26 24.14 12.80
C VAL A 224 -52.30 25.22 12.29
N PRO A 225 -52.55 26.52 12.54
CA PRO A 225 -51.78 27.60 11.92
C PRO A 225 -50.40 27.78 12.57
N ALA A 226 -49.41 28.09 11.72
CA ALA A 226 -48.06 28.44 12.12
C ALA A 226 -48.00 29.87 12.69
N GLN A 227 -47.42 30.02 13.87
CA GLN A 227 -46.93 31.31 14.36
C GLN A 227 -45.55 31.61 13.77
N VAL A 228 -45.41 32.81 13.22
CA VAL A 228 -44.17 33.37 12.66
C VAL A 228 -43.38 34.01 13.80
N GLN A 229 -42.11 33.65 13.96
CA GLN A 229 -41.12 34.45 14.71
C GLN A 229 -39.98 34.87 13.78
N PRO A 230 -39.52 36.13 13.84
CA PRO A 230 -38.56 36.68 12.88
C PRO A 230 -37.09 36.49 13.31
N GLY A 231 -36.26 36.14 12.32
CA GLY A 231 -34.91 36.66 12.07
C GLY A 231 -33.80 36.50 13.14
N ALA A 232 -32.90 35.54 12.93
CA ALA A 232 -31.53 35.57 13.44
C ALA A 232 -30.53 35.31 12.27
N PRO A 233 -29.34 35.94 12.27
CA PRO A 233 -28.51 36.10 11.07
C PRO A 233 -27.79 34.82 10.63
N LEU A 234 -27.64 34.67 9.31
CA LEU A 234 -27.11 33.51 8.57
C LEU A 234 -25.73 32.99 9.06
N LEU A 235 -24.95 33.81 9.76
CA LEU A 235 -23.62 33.45 10.26
C LEU A 235 -23.62 32.52 11.49
N ALA A 236 -24.73 32.41 12.21
CA ALA A 236 -24.84 31.48 13.34
C ALA A 236 -25.13 30.03 12.90
N ALA A 237 -25.70 29.85 11.70
CA ALA A 237 -26.10 28.54 11.18
C ALA A 237 -24.94 27.72 10.57
N LEU A 238 -23.84 28.37 10.19
CA LEU A 238 -22.66 27.72 9.58
C LEU A 238 -21.62 27.22 10.59
N ARG A 239 -21.84 27.43 11.89
CA ARG A 239 -20.94 27.01 12.99
C ARG A 239 -21.44 25.80 13.79
N GLN A 240 -22.56 25.20 13.40
CA GLN A 240 -23.15 24.07 14.11
C GLN A 240 -22.98 22.78 13.29
N PRO A 241 -22.56 21.65 13.90
CA PRO A 241 -22.50 20.38 13.21
C PRO A 241 -23.90 19.91 12.81
N LEU A 242 -24.01 19.26 11.63
CA LEU A 242 -25.26 18.76 11.03
C LEU A 242 -26.10 17.90 11.99
N SER A 243 -25.48 17.31 13.02
CA SER A 243 -26.14 16.51 14.06
C SER A 243 -27.12 17.29 14.95
N SER A 244 -27.05 18.62 14.95
CA SER A 244 -28.00 19.49 15.68
C SER A 244 -29.30 19.76 14.91
N GLN A 245 -29.33 19.46 13.60
CA GLN A 245 -30.51 19.65 12.73
C GLN A 245 -31.28 18.35 12.45
N LEU A 246 -30.84 17.21 13.00
CA LEU A 246 -31.54 15.93 12.86
C LEU A 246 -32.28 15.58 14.15
N PRO A 247 -33.56 15.14 14.08
CA PRO A 247 -34.27 14.69 15.27
C PRO A 247 -33.62 13.43 15.86
N PRO A 248 -33.66 13.24 17.20
CA PRO A 248 -33.01 12.09 17.84
C PRO A 248 -33.62 10.77 17.39
N PHE A 249 -32.75 9.81 17.10
CA PHE A 249 -33.08 8.44 16.71
C PHE A 249 -33.90 7.74 17.82
N GLN A 250 -35.18 7.46 17.55
CA GLN A 250 -35.99 6.61 18.42
C GLN A 250 -35.69 5.13 18.12
N ALA A 251 -35.23 4.42 19.15
CA ALA A 251 -34.96 2.98 19.10
C ALA A 251 -36.24 2.20 18.73
N ARG A 252 -36.15 1.36 17.68
CA ARG A 252 -37.25 0.48 17.25
C ARG A 252 -37.45 -0.70 18.22
N PRO A 253 -38.68 -1.13 18.50
CA PRO A 253 -38.97 -2.26 19.39
C PRO A 253 -38.74 -3.63 18.72
N LYS A 254 -38.40 -4.61 19.57
CA LYS A 254 -37.90 -5.99 19.32
C LYS A 254 -38.87 -6.97 18.61
N SER A 255 -39.85 -6.50 17.85
CA SER A 255 -40.94 -7.36 17.35
C SER A 255 -40.74 -7.93 15.92
N LEU A 256 -39.84 -7.36 15.10
CA LEU A 256 -39.65 -7.82 13.71
C LEU A 256 -38.75 -9.07 13.56
N ALA A 257 -37.97 -9.43 14.60
CA ALA A 257 -37.11 -10.61 14.59
C ALA A 257 -37.86 -11.94 14.81
N ALA A 258 -39.15 -11.89 15.17
CA ALA A 258 -39.99 -13.08 15.32
C ALA A 258 -40.82 -13.40 14.05
N ALA A 259 -40.92 -12.46 13.10
CA ALA A 259 -41.67 -12.63 11.85
C ALA A 259 -40.79 -13.11 10.68
N LEU A 260 -39.46 -13.05 10.82
CA LEU A 260 -38.49 -13.56 9.86
C LEU A 260 -37.78 -14.74 10.54
N GLY A 261 -38.28 -15.96 10.28
CA GLY A 261 -37.71 -17.19 10.84
C GLY A 261 -36.21 -17.34 10.57
N PRO A 262 -35.51 -18.23 11.31
CA PRO A 262 -34.06 -18.34 11.23
C PRO A 262 -33.60 -18.70 9.81
N PRO A 263 -32.54 -18.05 9.30
CA PRO A 263 -32.05 -18.28 7.95
C PRO A 263 -31.50 -19.72 7.79
N PRO A 264 -31.65 -20.34 6.61
CA PRO A 264 -31.23 -21.72 6.38
C PRO A 264 -29.70 -21.88 6.44
N PRO A 265 -29.18 -23.03 6.91
CA PRO A 265 -27.74 -23.28 6.97
C PRO A 265 -27.18 -23.47 5.55
N VAL A 266 -26.33 -22.55 5.12
CA VAL A 266 -25.61 -22.66 3.85
C VAL A 266 -24.45 -23.65 4.02
N ARG A 267 -24.49 -24.69 3.19
CA ARG A 267 -23.42 -25.69 3.02
C ARG A 267 -22.14 -24.99 2.55
N ALA A 268 -21.09 -25.04 3.36
CA ALA A 268 -19.78 -24.50 3.02
C ALA A 268 -19.27 -25.12 1.71
N GLN A 269 -19.00 -24.29 0.72
CA GLN A 269 -18.27 -24.69 -0.48
C GLN A 269 -16.83 -25.04 -0.09
N ALA A 270 -16.30 -26.13 -0.66
CA ALA A 270 -14.93 -26.55 -0.44
C ALA A 270 -13.96 -25.48 -0.97
N ARG A 271 -12.96 -25.15 -0.15
CA ARG A 271 -11.89 -24.21 -0.43
C ARG A 271 -11.11 -24.67 -1.67
N ALA A 272 -11.06 -23.85 -2.71
CA ALA A 272 -10.22 -24.10 -3.87
C ALA A 272 -8.75 -24.20 -3.42
N SER A 273 -8.05 -25.24 -3.88
CA SER A 273 -6.62 -25.42 -3.66
C SER A 273 -5.84 -24.23 -4.21
N PRO A 274 -4.78 -23.74 -3.52
CA PRO A 274 -3.93 -22.71 -4.08
C PRO A 274 -3.28 -23.23 -5.36
N VAL A 275 -3.36 -22.44 -6.43
CA VAL A 275 -2.63 -22.66 -7.67
C VAL A 275 -1.14 -22.67 -7.32
N GLN A 276 -0.51 -23.84 -7.37
CA GLN A 276 0.94 -23.94 -7.43
C GLN A 276 1.36 -23.36 -8.77
N THR A 277 1.95 -22.17 -8.73
CA THR A 277 2.78 -21.68 -9.83
C THR A 277 3.93 -22.66 -9.99
N ASP A 278 3.95 -23.34 -11.14
CA ASP A 278 5.02 -24.24 -11.52
C ASP A 278 6.29 -23.43 -11.79
N LEU A 279 7.17 -23.37 -10.79
CA LEU A 279 8.41 -22.58 -10.81
C LEU A 279 9.39 -23.09 -11.89
N ASP A 280 9.20 -24.31 -12.40
CA ASP A 280 9.99 -24.86 -13.51
C ASP A 280 9.62 -24.20 -14.85
N ALA A 281 8.39 -23.71 -15.02
CA ALA A 281 7.96 -22.98 -16.21
C ALA A 281 8.42 -21.51 -16.22
N GLU A 282 8.61 -20.90 -15.05
CA GLU A 282 9.14 -19.53 -14.91
C GLU A 282 10.66 -19.50 -15.15
N ALA A 283 11.38 -20.55 -14.74
CA ALA A 283 12.82 -20.69 -15.01
C ALA A 283 13.13 -20.91 -16.51
N ALA A 284 12.22 -21.54 -17.26
CA ALA A 284 12.36 -21.75 -18.70
C ALA A 284 12.20 -20.46 -19.54
N LYS A 285 11.57 -19.41 -19.00
CA LYS A 285 11.38 -18.11 -19.69
C LYS A 285 12.57 -17.16 -19.56
N CYS A 286 13.50 -17.41 -18.63
CA CYS A 286 14.71 -16.60 -18.46
C CYS A 286 15.88 -17.06 -19.34
N ILE A 287 15.69 -18.05 -20.22
CA ILE A 287 16.74 -18.61 -21.07
C ILE A 287 16.21 -18.80 -22.49
N GLY A 288 16.43 -17.81 -23.35
CA GLY A 288 16.22 -17.99 -24.78
C GLY A 288 15.99 -16.70 -25.53
N ASP A 289 17.08 -16.00 -25.87
CA ASP A 289 17.25 -15.41 -27.20
C ASP A 289 18.74 -15.10 -27.39
N GLY A 290 19.41 -15.96 -28.14
CA GLY A 290 20.84 -15.92 -28.40
C GLY A 290 21.19 -16.95 -29.46
N GLU A 291 20.65 -16.77 -30.66
CA GLU A 291 20.96 -17.60 -31.83
C GLU A 291 22.08 -16.92 -32.64
N LEU A 292 23.27 -17.54 -32.69
CA LEU A 292 24.26 -17.39 -33.76
C LEU A 292 25.00 -18.74 -33.99
N PRO A 293 25.50 -19.01 -35.21
CA PRO A 293 25.51 -20.34 -35.79
C PRO A 293 26.89 -21.04 -35.80
N GLY A 294 26.87 -22.37 -35.69
CA GLY A 294 27.87 -23.28 -36.31
C GLY A 294 29.07 -23.72 -35.46
N GLU A 295 29.00 -24.95 -34.95
CA GLU A 295 30.06 -25.98 -34.70
C GLU A 295 29.89 -26.75 -33.36
N PRO A 296 30.33 -28.03 -33.26
CA PRO A 296 29.81 -28.98 -32.26
C PRO A 296 30.27 -28.69 -30.82
N PRO A 297 29.50 -29.11 -29.80
CA PRO A 297 29.61 -28.57 -28.44
C PRO A 297 30.76 -29.18 -27.61
N ASP A 298 31.51 -28.31 -26.92
CA ASP A 298 32.35 -28.66 -25.78
C ASP A 298 31.46 -29.15 -24.62
N THR A 299 31.33 -30.48 -24.55
CA THR A 299 30.49 -31.25 -23.62
C THR A 299 30.88 -31.05 -22.15
N LEU A 300 32.10 -30.58 -21.88
CA LEU A 300 32.58 -30.27 -20.53
C LEU A 300 32.06 -28.92 -20.03
N ALA A 301 32.00 -27.90 -20.89
CA ALA A 301 31.58 -26.56 -20.49
C ALA A 301 30.08 -26.53 -20.17
N THR A 302 29.26 -27.24 -20.97
CA THR A 302 27.83 -27.42 -20.70
C THR A 302 27.57 -28.26 -19.45
N ALA A 303 28.39 -29.27 -19.17
CA ALA A 303 28.30 -30.07 -17.94
C ALA A 303 28.67 -29.27 -16.67
N VAL A 304 29.69 -28.42 -16.74
CA VAL A 304 30.09 -27.55 -15.61
C VAL A 304 29.03 -26.48 -15.34
N LEU A 305 28.41 -25.93 -16.38
CA LEU A 305 27.32 -24.96 -16.24
C LEU A 305 26.08 -25.64 -15.63
N ALA A 306 25.72 -26.84 -16.09
CA ALA A 306 24.63 -27.64 -15.49
C ALA A 306 24.89 -28.01 -14.03
N GLN A 307 26.14 -28.32 -13.67
CA GLN A 307 26.51 -28.63 -12.29
C GLN A 307 26.45 -27.38 -11.39
N SER A 308 26.82 -26.21 -11.91
CA SER A 308 26.68 -24.94 -11.19
C SER A 308 25.20 -24.55 -10.99
N GLN A 309 24.34 -24.84 -11.97
CA GLN A 309 22.89 -24.66 -11.88
C GLN A 309 22.26 -25.62 -10.86
N ALA A 310 22.71 -26.88 -10.81
CA ALA A 310 22.24 -27.85 -9.82
C ALA A 310 22.62 -27.46 -8.38
N LEU A 311 23.80 -26.85 -8.17
CA LEU A 311 24.21 -26.35 -6.85
C LEU A 311 23.39 -25.13 -6.42
N VAL A 312 23.05 -24.23 -7.34
CA VAL A 312 22.18 -23.06 -7.03
C VAL A 312 20.76 -23.51 -6.72
N ALA A 313 20.22 -24.48 -7.47
CA ALA A 313 18.90 -25.06 -7.21
C ALA A 313 18.86 -25.78 -5.84
N LEU A 314 19.92 -26.52 -5.48
CA LEU A 314 20.01 -27.20 -4.19
C LEU A 314 20.10 -26.21 -3.01
N VAL A 315 20.81 -25.09 -3.18
CA VAL A 315 20.88 -24.02 -2.17
C VAL A 315 19.53 -23.32 -2.01
N GLY A 316 18.80 -23.10 -3.11
CA GLY A 316 17.42 -22.62 -3.06
C GLY A 316 16.48 -23.60 -2.34
N GLN A 317 16.63 -24.91 -2.60
CA GLN A 317 15.86 -25.95 -1.93
C GLN A 317 16.18 -26.06 -0.43
N LEU A 318 17.45 -25.89 -0.03
CA LEU A 318 17.85 -25.84 1.38
C LEU A 318 17.33 -24.59 2.12
N GLN A 319 17.13 -23.48 1.40
CA GLN A 319 16.53 -22.26 1.97
C GLN A 319 15.00 -22.28 1.97
N GLY A 320 14.38 -23.04 1.08
CA GLY A 320 12.93 -23.22 0.97
C GLY A 320 12.36 -24.42 1.75
N ALA A 321 13.15 -25.45 2.06
CA ALA A 321 12.69 -26.71 2.67
C ALA A 321 12.81 -26.76 4.20
N SER A 322 12.32 -25.71 4.88
CA SER A 322 11.85 -25.82 6.28
C SER A 322 10.59 -24.97 6.38
N ASP A 323 9.38 -25.53 6.40
CA ASP A 323 8.90 -26.49 7.41
C ASP A 323 7.55 -27.12 6.97
N PRO A 324 7.37 -28.44 7.14
CA PRO A 324 6.13 -28.99 7.65
C PRO A 324 6.41 -29.87 8.87
N LEU A 325 6.75 -29.30 10.03
CA LEU A 325 6.44 -29.90 11.33
C LEU A 325 6.62 -28.91 12.50
N LEU A 326 5.52 -28.33 12.96
CA LEU A 326 5.36 -28.03 14.38
C LEU A 326 5.35 -29.37 15.13
N GLU A 327 6.49 -29.73 15.75
CA GLU A 327 6.68 -30.54 16.98
C GLU A 327 7.97 -31.37 16.90
N GLY A 328 9.07 -30.79 17.40
CA GLY A 328 10.25 -31.53 17.84
C GLY A 328 10.37 -31.46 19.37
N PRO A 329 10.94 -32.49 20.02
CA PRO A 329 10.89 -32.68 21.48
C PRO A 329 11.63 -31.57 22.25
N PRO A 330 11.21 -31.27 23.50
CA PRO A 330 11.72 -30.13 24.25
C PRO A 330 13.12 -30.46 24.77
N GLY A 331 14.13 -29.67 24.41
CA GLY A 331 15.41 -29.80 25.09
C GLY A 331 16.59 -28.99 24.53
N LEU A 332 16.93 -29.09 23.25
CA LEU A 332 18.32 -28.84 22.87
C LEU A 332 18.59 -27.91 21.68
N THR A 333 17.57 -27.37 21.00
CA THR A 333 17.77 -26.40 19.91
C THR A 333 16.77 -25.26 20.01
N ALA A 334 17.02 -24.31 20.92
CA ALA A 334 16.43 -22.98 20.81
C ALA A 334 17.00 -22.36 19.52
N SER A 335 16.25 -22.56 18.44
CA SER A 335 16.58 -22.19 17.06
C SER A 335 16.94 -20.72 17.00
N VAL A 336 18.08 -20.35 16.41
CA VAL A 336 18.58 -18.96 16.21
C VAL A 336 17.70 -18.16 15.22
N ARG A 337 16.53 -18.71 14.84
CA ARG A 337 15.69 -18.27 13.73
C ARG A 337 15.04 -16.90 14.01
N GLY A 338 14.62 -16.63 15.24
CA GLY A 338 14.05 -15.35 15.66
C GLY A 338 15.10 -14.24 15.74
N ALA A 339 16.25 -14.50 16.38
CA ALA A 339 17.37 -13.55 16.43
C ALA A 339 17.92 -13.20 15.04
N ALA A 340 18.16 -14.21 14.19
CA ALA A 340 18.62 -14.00 12.81
C ALA A 340 17.56 -13.27 11.95
N GLY A 341 16.29 -13.65 12.08
CA GLY A 341 15.18 -12.97 11.41
C GLY A 341 15.07 -11.50 11.83
N ARG A 342 15.22 -11.20 13.12
CA ARG A 342 15.21 -9.83 13.63
C ARG A 342 16.40 -9.02 13.12
N ALA A 343 17.59 -9.60 13.10
CA ALA A 343 18.78 -8.94 12.55
C ALA A 343 18.59 -8.57 11.07
N LYS A 344 17.99 -9.47 10.28
CA LYS A 344 17.63 -9.18 8.88
C LYS A 344 16.61 -8.05 8.76
N LEU A 345 15.54 -8.05 9.56
CA LEU A 345 14.57 -6.95 9.56
C LEU A 345 15.22 -5.61 9.98
N GLN A 346 16.16 -5.62 10.92
CA GLN A 346 16.91 -4.42 11.31
C GLN A 346 17.81 -3.91 10.18
N GLN A 347 18.41 -4.81 9.40
CA GLN A 347 19.19 -4.46 8.20
C GLN A 347 18.29 -3.87 7.11
N GLU A 348 17.12 -4.47 6.86
CA GLU A 348 16.10 -3.95 5.92
C GLU A 348 15.63 -2.55 6.36
N LEU A 349 15.43 -2.32 7.67
CA LEU A 349 15.07 -1.00 8.20
C LEU A 349 16.20 0.02 8.06
N ALA A 350 17.46 -0.40 8.28
CA ALA A 350 18.63 0.45 8.14
C ALA A 350 18.83 0.93 6.69
N ALA A 351 18.38 0.16 5.70
CA ALA A 351 18.40 0.56 4.29
C ALA A 351 17.42 1.70 3.96
N ARG A 352 16.45 2.02 4.85
CA ARG A 352 15.49 3.13 4.73
C ARG A 352 14.75 3.18 3.38
N THR A 353 14.45 2.02 2.81
CA THR A 353 13.82 1.87 1.49
C THR A 353 12.30 2.18 1.49
N GLY A 354 11.71 2.55 2.62
CA GLY A 354 10.27 2.83 2.74
C GLY A 354 9.34 1.62 2.71
N GLN A 355 9.86 0.40 2.52
CA GLN A 355 9.05 -0.83 2.42
C GLN A 355 8.16 -1.09 3.64
N PHE A 356 8.63 -0.77 4.84
CA PHE A 356 7.84 -0.89 6.08
C PHE A 356 6.62 0.04 6.06
N ALA A 357 6.80 1.29 5.65
CA ALA A 357 5.72 2.26 5.57
C ALA A 357 4.66 1.82 4.54
N ALA A 358 5.11 1.38 3.36
CA ALA A 358 4.23 0.86 2.32
C ALA A 358 3.39 -0.34 2.80
N LYS A 359 4.01 -1.27 3.54
CA LYS A 359 3.30 -2.45 4.10
C LYS A 359 2.29 -2.08 5.18
N VAL A 360 2.63 -1.13 6.06
CA VAL A 360 1.68 -0.61 7.06
C VAL A 360 0.49 0.07 6.38
N ARG A 361 0.73 0.85 5.33
CA ARG A 361 -0.32 1.53 4.57
C ARG A 361 -1.20 0.55 3.80
N GLU A 362 -0.63 -0.49 3.21
CA GLU A 362 -1.36 -1.58 2.57
C GLU A 362 -2.31 -2.27 3.56
N ASN A 363 -1.83 -2.59 4.75
CA ASN A 363 -2.64 -3.20 5.81
C ASN A 363 -3.73 -2.25 6.33
N LEU A 364 -3.43 -0.96 6.46
CA LEU A 364 -4.40 0.06 6.83
C LEU A 364 -5.53 0.13 5.81
N ARG A 365 -5.20 0.18 4.51
CA ARG A 365 -6.18 0.19 3.42
C ARG A 365 -7.09 -1.03 3.46
N ARG A 366 -6.52 -2.24 3.60
CA ARG A 366 -7.30 -3.49 3.70
C ARG A 366 -8.30 -3.47 4.86
N LYS A 367 -7.96 -2.82 5.97
CA LYS A 367 -8.85 -2.72 7.14
C LYS A 367 -9.91 -1.63 7.00
N MET A 368 -9.57 -0.48 6.41
CA MET A 368 -10.51 0.61 6.15
C MET A 368 -11.54 0.27 5.07
N ASP A 369 -11.08 -0.45 4.05
CA ASP A 369 -11.86 -0.85 2.89
C ASP A 369 -11.68 -2.35 2.58
N PRO A 370 -12.32 -3.23 3.35
CA PRO A 370 -12.30 -4.66 3.05
C PRO A 370 -13.00 -5.00 1.73
N THR A 371 -13.80 -4.08 1.19
CA THR A 371 -14.57 -4.22 -0.05
C THR A 371 -13.85 -3.74 -1.30
N GLY A 372 -12.76 -2.97 -1.16
CA GLY A 372 -12.01 -2.42 -2.30
C GLY A 372 -12.75 -1.36 -3.11
N LEU A 373 -13.82 -0.76 -2.55
CA LEU A 373 -14.70 0.21 -3.22
C LEU A 373 -14.33 1.68 -2.94
N LEU A 374 -13.43 1.93 -1.99
CA LEU A 374 -12.99 3.27 -1.63
C LEU A 374 -11.81 3.70 -2.53
N ALA A 375 -11.91 4.91 -3.06
CA ALA A 375 -10.83 5.55 -3.79
C ALA A 375 -9.57 5.62 -2.90
N PRO A 376 -8.36 5.47 -3.49
CA PRO A 376 -7.10 5.47 -2.74
C PRO A 376 -6.88 6.75 -1.92
N ASP A 377 -7.41 7.88 -2.39
CA ASP A 377 -7.34 9.20 -1.75
C ASP A 377 -8.18 9.31 -0.46
N GLN A 378 -9.12 8.39 -0.24
CA GLN A 378 -9.96 8.39 0.96
C GLN A 378 -9.27 7.70 2.17
N VAL A 379 -8.09 7.11 1.96
CA VAL A 379 -7.37 6.32 2.97
C VAL A 379 -6.37 7.21 3.72
N SER A 380 -6.83 7.78 4.84
CA SER A 380 -6.03 8.58 5.77
C SER A 380 -5.75 7.83 7.08
N PHE A 381 -4.57 8.05 7.65
CA PHE A 381 -4.17 7.54 8.96
C PHE A 381 -5.05 8.13 10.07
N MET A 382 -5.40 9.42 10.00
CA MET A 382 -6.29 10.06 10.97
C MET A 382 -7.70 9.43 10.92
N ARG A 383 -8.25 9.21 9.72
CA ARG A 383 -9.56 8.54 9.56
C ARG A 383 -9.56 7.10 10.08
N PHE A 384 -8.45 6.39 9.92
CA PHE A 384 -8.29 5.07 10.49
C PHE A 384 -8.41 5.10 12.03
N LEU A 385 -7.75 6.07 12.67
CA LEU A 385 -7.83 6.23 14.11
C LEU A 385 -9.22 6.65 14.60
N GLU A 386 -9.93 7.50 13.86
CA GLU A 386 -11.31 7.89 14.18
C GLU A 386 -12.27 6.69 14.15
N ARG A 387 -12.11 5.81 13.15
CA ARG A 387 -13.03 4.68 12.93
C ARG A 387 -12.70 3.47 13.80
N HIS A 388 -11.42 3.16 13.97
CA HIS A 388 -10.98 1.94 14.65
C HIS A 388 -10.56 2.17 16.11
N GLY A 389 -10.20 3.41 16.48
CA GLY A 389 -9.96 3.86 17.85
C GLY A 389 -9.18 2.90 18.75
N GLY A 390 -9.40 3.02 20.06
CA GLY A 390 -8.92 2.03 21.04
C GLY A 390 -8.03 2.57 22.16
N PHE A 391 -7.90 3.89 22.29
CA PHE A 391 -7.04 4.52 23.29
C PHE A 391 -7.77 4.88 24.60
N ALA A 392 -8.92 4.27 24.88
CA ALA A 392 -9.78 4.61 26.02
C ALA A 392 -9.11 4.55 27.41
N GLY A 393 -8.03 3.79 27.56
CA GLY A 393 -7.25 3.71 28.81
C GLY A 393 -5.87 4.36 28.75
N GLN A 394 -5.50 4.95 27.61
CA GLN A 394 -4.14 5.43 27.35
C GLN A 394 -4.20 6.75 26.59
N MET A 395 -4.73 7.79 27.23
CA MET A 395 -4.96 9.09 26.62
C MET A 395 -3.67 9.69 26.03
N SER A 396 -2.55 9.60 26.75
CA SER A 396 -1.24 10.05 26.28
C SER A 396 -0.80 9.37 24.98
N LEU A 397 -0.98 8.05 24.89
CA LEU A 397 -0.66 7.29 23.66
C LEU A 397 -1.63 7.62 22.52
N GLY A 398 -2.89 7.93 22.81
CA GLY A 398 -3.84 8.41 21.82
C GLY A 398 -3.45 9.76 21.24
N LEU A 399 -3.04 10.72 22.07
CA LEU A 399 -2.55 12.03 21.61
C LEU A 399 -1.30 11.90 20.73
N VAL A 400 -0.35 11.05 21.15
CA VAL A 400 0.84 10.76 20.34
C VAL A 400 0.47 10.09 19.02
N ALA A 401 -0.42 9.09 19.04
CA ALA A 401 -0.88 8.40 17.83
C ALA A 401 -1.57 9.36 16.86
N TRP A 402 -2.34 10.32 17.38
CA TRP A 402 -3.00 11.34 16.57
C TRP A 402 -2.01 12.24 15.83
N GLN A 403 -0.98 12.75 16.52
CA GLN A 403 0.06 13.56 15.89
C GLN A 403 0.88 12.77 14.86
N ILE A 404 1.20 11.51 15.15
CA ILE A 404 1.89 10.63 14.21
C ILE A 404 1.02 10.40 12.96
N ALA A 405 -0.29 10.14 13.14
CA ALA A 405 -1.20 9.96 12.02
C ALA A 405 -1.29 11.22 11.15
N GLN A 406 -1.36 12.40 11.75
CA GLN A 406 -1.31 13.67 11.02
C GLN A 406 -0.01 13.84 10.24
N ALA A 407 1.15 13.59 10.87
CA ALA A 407 2.43 13.68 10.19
C ALA A 407 2.55 12.68 9.02
N LEU A 408 2.05 11.45 9.18
CA LEU A 408 2.03 10.45 8.12
C LEU A 408 1.10 10.84 6.96
N ASP A 409 -0.07 11.41 7.25
CA ASP A 409 -0.97 11.94 6.20
C ASP A 409 -0.34 13.12 5.45
N LEU A 410 0.39 14.00 6.14
CA LEU A 410 1.15 15.09 5.50
C LEU A 410 2.31 14.60 4.63
N LEU A 411 3.01 13.54 5.06
CA LEU A 411 4.05 12.89 4.27
C LEU A 411 3.49 12.25 2.99
N GLU A 412 2.30 11.64 3.07
CA GLU A 412 1.60 11.09 1.90
C GLU A 412 1.15 12.18 0.92
N ALA A 413 0.78 13.36 1.44
CA ALA A 413 0.48 14.54 0.62
C ALA A 413 1.74 15.24 0.08
N ASN A 414 2.94 14.65 0.23
CA ASN A 414 4.25 15.23 -0.10
C ASN A 414 4.55 16.57 0.60
N ASN A 415 3.84 16.91 1.68
CA ASN A 415 4.10 18.09 2.49
C ASN A 415 5.08 17.75 3.62
N VAL A 416 6.37 17.71 3.26
CA VAL A 416 7.44 17.33 4.18
C VAL A 416 7.64 18.37 5.29
N ASP A 417 7.49 19.66 4.99
CA ASP A 417 7.70 20.72 5.97
C ASP A 417 6.60 20.73 7.03
N GLY A 418 5.34 20.56 6.63
CA GLY A 418 4.24 20.38 7.59
C GLY A 418 4.43 19.15 8.47
N ALA A 419 4.90 18.03 7.90
CA ALA A 419 5.19 16.83 8.68
C ALA A 419 6.35 17.04 9.67
N ARG A 420 7.40 17.79 9.27
CA ARG A 420 8.51 18.16 10.16
C ARG A 420 8.04 19.02 11.32
N ASP A 421 7.15 19.98 11.07
CA ASP A 421 6.58 20.83 12.13
C ASP A 421 5.76 19.99 13.12
N THR A 422 4.85 19.14 12.63
CA THR A 422 4.05 18.25 13.49
C THR A 422 4.94 17.31 14.32
N LEU A 423 5.97 16.70 13.72
CA LEU A 423 6.88 15.80 14.44
C LEU A 423 7.77 16.55 15.46
N SER A 424 8.14 17.79 15.16
CA SER A 424 8.92 18.64 16.08
C SER A 424 8.07 19.05 17.29
N LEU A 425 6.81 19.40 17.07
CA LEU A 425 5.84 19.70 18.14
C LEU A 425 5.50 18.45 18.97
N LEU A 426 5.42 17.28 18.34
CA LEU A 426 5.29 16.01 19.06
C LEU A 426 6.50 15.76 19.95
N PHE A 427 7.72 16.00 19.45
CA PHE A 427 8.93 15.85 20.26
C PHE A 427 8.93 16.80 21.46
N LEU A 428 8.53 18.06 21.25
CA LEU A 428 8.34 19.04 22.34
C LEU A 428 7.32 18.57 23.38
N MET A 429 6.17 18.06 22.94
CA MET A 429 5.15 17.51 23.83
C MET A 429 5.72 16.37 24.69
N LEU A 430 6.44 15.43 24.08
CA LEU A 430 7.03 14.28 24.78
C LEU A 430 8.08 14.72 25.80
N ASP A 431 8.91 15.69 25.46
CA ASP A 431 9.90 16.28 26.38
C ASP A 431 9.21 16.96 27.57
N GLN A 432 8.21 17.80 27.32
CA GLN A 432 7.43 18.46 28.36
C GLN A 432 6.71 17.45 29.27
N SER A 433 6.09 16.42 28.69
CA SER A 433 5.44 15.35 29.46
C SER A 433 6.41 14.55 30.30
N SER A 434 7.69 14.46 29.91
CA SER A 434 8.73 13.83 30.74
C SER A 434 9.02 14.65 32.00
N LEU A 435 9.01 15.98 31.90
CA LEU A 435 9.18 16.91 33.03
C LEU A 435 7.97 16.86 33.97
N ASP A 436 6.77 16.73 33.40
CA ASP A 436 5.51 16.71 34.13
C ASP A 436 5.12 15.32 34.65
N LYS A 437 6.08 14.38 34.73
CA LYS A 437 5.89 13.00 35.23
C LYS A 437 4.76 12.23 34.52
N GLY A 438 4.57 12.50 33.23
CA GLY A 438 3.60 11.85 32.37
C GLY A 438 2.28 12.60 32.19
N ASP A 439 2.10 13.78 32.79
CA ASP A 439 0.98 14.65 32.42
C ASP A 439 1.20 15.23 31.01
N THR A 440 0.20 15.07 30.16
CA THR A 440 0.23 15.53 28.77
C THR A 440 -0.50 16.83 28.56
N THR A 441 -1.13 17.40 29.58
CA THR A 441 -1.99 18.59 29.46
C THR A 441 -1.21 19.81 28.97
N LEU A 442 -0.10 20.15 29.64
CA LEU A 442 0.75 21.28 29.25
C LEU A 442 1.47 21.00 27.92
N GLY A 443 2.03 19.79 27.77
CA GLY A 443 2.69 19.39 26.53
C GLY A 443 1.77 19.49 25.32
N TRP A 444 0.49 19.10 25.46
CA TRP A 444 -0.49 19.21 24.38
C TRP A 444 -0.80 20.66 24.02
N LEU A 445 -0.98 21.54 25.01
CA LEU A 445 -1.18 22.98 24.76
C LEU A 445 -0.03 23.61 23.97
N LEU A 446 1.20 23.18 24.21
CA LEU A 446 2.38 23.66 23.47
C LEU A 446 2.41 23.22 22.00
N THR A 447 1.67 22.19 21.63
CA THR A 447 1.58 21.73 20.23
C THR A 447 0.73 22.64 19.37
N LEU A 448 -0.09 23.52 19.97
CA LEU A 448 -1.03 24.41 19.27
C LEU A 448 -2.08 23.68 18.40
N GLN A 449 -2.22 22.36 18.56
CA GLN A 449 -3.16 21.56 17.80
C GLN A 449 -4.56 21.56 18.44
N GLY A 450 -5.59 21.36 17.61
CA GLY A 450 -6.96 21.20 18.08
C GLY A 450 -7.17 19.83 18.73
N GLU A 451 -8.09 19.75 19.68
CA GLU A 451 -8.45 18.51 20.37
C GLU A 451 -8.81 17.37 19.39
N PRO A 452 -8.26 16.16 19.58
CA PRO A 452 -8.57 15.04 18.71
C PRO A 452 -10.04 14.61 18.88
N PRO A 453 -10.63 13.95 17.86
CA PRO A 453 -12.00 13.46 17.91
C PRO A 453 -12.21 12.52 19.09
N PRO A 454 -13.34 12.64 19.82
CA PRO A 454 -13.61 11.82 21.00
C PRO A 454 -13.72 10.33 20.67
N GLY A 455 -14.01 9.98 19.40
CA GLY A 455 -14.01 8.60 18.90
C GLY A 455 -12.68 7.86 19.10
N LEU A 456 -11.56 8.58 19.09
CA LEU A 456 -10.22 8.03 19.32
C LEU A 456 -10.09 7.33 20.68
N PHE A 457 -10.71 7.92 21.70
CA PHE A 457 -10.67 7.46 23.09
C PHE A 457 -11.87 6.58 23.46
N GLN A 458 -12.65 6.12 22.48
CA GLN A 458 -13.71 5.15 22.75
C GLN A 458 -13.15 3.73 22.78
N THR A 459 -13.76 2.91 23.63
CA THR A 459 -13.45 1.48 23.68
C THR A 459 -13.92 0.83 22.38
N PRO A 460 -13.08 0.00 21.71
CA PRO A 460 -13.47 -0.64 20.46
C PRO A 460 -14.69 -1.53 20.68
N THR A 461 -15.70 -1.42 19.81
CA THR A 461 -16.84 -2.34 19.78
C THR A 461 -16.37 -3.70 19.27
N ASN A 462 -15.94 -4.57 20.20
CA ASN A 462 -15.59 -5.95 19.86
C ASN A 462 -16.84 -6.71 19.45
N LEU A 463 -16.92 -7.08 18.17
CA LEU A 463 -17.90 -8.05 17.68
C LEU A 463 -17.65 -9.42 18.35
N PRO A 464 -18.71 -10.22 18.62
CA PRO A 464 -18.53 -11.58 19.12
C PRO A 464 -17.66 -12.40 18.15
N GLY A 465 -16.48 -12.83 18.61
CA GLY A 465 -15.44 -13.48 17.78
C GLY A 465 -14.16 -12.65 17.57
N SER A 466 -14.15 -11.37 17.95
CA SER A 466 -12.99 -10.47 17.89
C SER A 466 -11.85 -10.85 18.85
N SER A 467 -12.10 -11.73 19.82
CA SER A 467 -11.09 -12.22 20.78
C SER A 467 -9.94 -13.02 20.15
N LEU A 468 -9.97 -13.23 18.83
CA LEU A 468 -8.94 -13.92 18.05
C LEU A 468 -7.92 -12.95 17.41
N GLN A 469 -8.17 -11.63 17.38
CA GLN A 469 -7.14 -10.66 16.98
C GLN A 469 -6.27 -10.30 18.19
N SER A 470 -5.18 -11.05 18.38
CA SER A 470 -4.17 -10.77 19.41
C SER A 470 -3.18 -9.66 19.03
N PHE A 471 -3.10 -9.28 17.75
CA PHE A 471 -2.13 -8.33 17.23
C PHE A 471 -2.80 -7.20 16.43
N SER A 472 -2.11 -6.06 16.35
CA SER A 472 -2.56 -4.92 15.55
C SER A 472 -2.75 -5.34 14.09
N ALA A 473 -3.89 -4.96 13.51
CA ALA A 473 -4.16 -5.22 12.10
C ALA A 473 -3.23 -4.47 11.13
N LEU A 474 -2.46 -3.50 11.64
CA LEU A 474 -1.42 -2.82 10.86
C LEU A 474 -0.13 -3.66 10.76
N ALA A 475 0.08 -4.60 11.69
CA ALA A 475 1.29 -5.40 11.76
C ALA A 475 1.28 -6.50 10.69
N GLU A 476 2.38 -6.61 9.95
CA GLU A 476 2.59 -7.68 8.98
C GLU A 476 2.90 -9.01 9.69
N GLN A 477 2.36 -10.12 9.16
CA GLN A 477 2.38 -11.42 9.82
C GLN A 477 3.81 -11.98 10.01
N ARG A 478 4.70 -11.81 9.03
CA ARG A 478 6.12 -12.18 9.15
C ARG A 478 6.80 -11.36 10.25
N TRP A 479 6.53 -10.07 10.39
CA TRP A 479 7.08 -9.25 11.49
C TRP A 479 6.63 -9.76 12.85
N VAL A 480 5.33 -10.05 13.01
CA VAL A 480 4.78 -10.62 14.25
C VAL A 480 5.41 -11.96 14.58
N THR A 481 5.51 -12.85 13.58
CA THR A 481 6.07 -14.20 13.77
C THR A 481 7.53 -14.15 14.21
N ILE A 482 8.35 -13.29 13.59
CA ILE A 482 9.76 -13.10 13.96
C ILE A 482 9.87 -12.51 15.37
N ALA A 483 9.04 -11.52 15.71
CA ALA A 483 9.05 -10.90 17.03
C ALA A 483 8.68 -11.90 18.13
N LEU A 484 7.65 -12.72 17.94
CA LEU A 484 7.25 -13.76 18.90
C LEU A 484 8.32 -14.84 19.06
N ALA A 485 8.94 -15.28 17.96
CA ALA A 485 10.04 -16.23 18.01
C ALA A 485 11.22 -15.66 18.82
N TYR A 486 11.59 -14.40 18.57
CA TYR A 486 12.64 -13.71 19.32
C TYR A 486 12.29 -13.51 20.80
N MET A 487 11.04 -13.19 21.14
CA MET A 487 10.60 -13.09 22.54
C MET A 487 10.72 -14.43 23.26
N LYS A 488 10.30 -15.53 22.63
CA LYS A 488 10.44 -16.89 23.17
C LYS A 488 11.92 -17.24 23.38
N GLU A 489 12.78 -16.89 22.43
CA GLU A 489 14.24 -17.06 22.58
C GLU A 489 14.77 -16.25 23.77
N LEU A 490 14.39 -14.99 23.93
CA LEU A 490 14.79 -14.17 25.08
C LEU A 490 14.35 -14.76 26.41
N GLU A 491 13.11 -15.24 26.51
CA GLU A 491 12.60 -15.91 27.71
C GLU A 491 13.40 -17.19 28.03
N THR A 492 13.72 -18.00 27.02
CA THR A 492 14.57 -19.18 27.23
C THR A 492 15.99 -18.82 27.68
N ILE A 493 16.58 -17.74 27.15
CA ILE A 493 17.89 -17.24 27.57
C ILE A 493 17.83 -16.72 29.00
N GLN A 494 16.80 -15.94 29.35
CA GLN A 494 16.60 -15.42 30.71
C GLN A 494 16.38 -16.55 31.71
N SER A 495 15.57 -17.56 31.36
CA SER A 495 15.35 -18.76 32.16
C SER A 495 16.64 -19.55 32.36
N ARG A 496 17.45 -19.74 31.30
CA ARG A 496 18.77 -20.39 31.38
C ARG A 496 19.76 -19.59 32.22
N ARG A 497 19.75 -18.25 32.14
CA ARG A 497 20.60 -17.38 32.96
C ARG A 497 20.20 -17.41 34.44
N ALA A 498 18.90 -17.49 34.73
CA ALA A 498 18.38 -17.62 36.09
C ALA A 498 18.63 -19.03 36.69
N SER A 499 18.73 -20.06 35.86
CA SER A 499 18.95 -21.45 36.30
C SER A 499 20.42 -21.89 36.41
N VAL A 500 21.38 -21.02 36.08
CA VAL A 500 22.80 -21.24 36.40
C VAL A 500 23.08 -20.70 37.81
N PRO A 501 23.17 -21.56 38.85
CA PRO A 501 23.59 -21.09 40.17
C PRO A 501 25.04 -20.59 40.09
N SER A 502 25.29 -19.39 40.61
CA SER A 502 26.60 -18.72 40.70
C SER A 502 27.56 -19.37 41.71
N SER A 503 27.52 -20.69 41.88
CA SER A 503 28.41 -21.43 42.76
C SER A 503 29.03 -22.61 42.01
N ILE A 504 30.03 -22.31 41.19
CA ILE A 504 31.10 -23.26 40.90
C ILE A 504 32.12 -23.04 42.03
N PRO A 505 32.34 -24.01 42.95
CA PRO A 505 33.44 -23.90 43.89
C PRO A 505 34.74 -23.91 43.09
N ALA A 506 35.58 -22.89 43.29
CA ALA A 506 36.87 -22.77 42.61
C ALA A 506 37.68 -24.07 42.74
N PRO A 507 38.40 -24.50 41.68
CA PRO A 507 39.24 -25.68 41.74
C PRO A 507 40.33 -25.48 42.79
N ARG A 508 40.40 -26.40 43.77
CA ARG A 508 41.43 -26.39 44.82
C ARG A 508 42.80 -26.60 44.19
N VAL A 509 43.59 -25.54 44.12
CA VAL A 509 45.04 -25.62 43.87
C VAL A 509 45.70 -26.36 45.05
N PRO A 510 46.59 -27.35 44.83
CA PRO A 510 47.28 -28.03 45.92
C PRO A 510 48.30 -27.08 46.58
N LYS A 511 48.27 -26.99 47.91
CA LYS A 511 49.24 -26.22 48.71
C LYS A 511 50.63 -26.89 48.71
N PRO A 512 51.73 -26.16 48.52
CA PRO A 512 53.07 -26.63 48.90
C PRO A 512 53.32 -26.44 50.41
N PRO A 513 54.31 -27.17 50.99
CA PRO A 513 54.47 -27.32 52.44
C PRO A 513 55.19 -26.14 53.12
N HIS A 514 54.91 -26.00 54.41
CA HIS A 514 55.36 -24.98 55.37
C HIS A 514 56.88 -24.76 55.46
N SER A 515 57.28 -23.50 55.75
CA SER A 515 58.18 -23.09 56.85
C SER A 515 58.11 -21.53 57.05
N PRO A 516 58.64 -20.89 58.11
CA PRO A 516 57.83 -20.24 59.16
C PRO A 516 58.15 -18.76 59.50
N THR A 517 57.23 -18.11 60.26
CA THR A 517 57.40 -16.89 61.13
C THR A 517 57.72 -15.56 60.40
N GLU A 518 57.10 -14.39 60.64
CA GLU A 518 56.53 -13.71 61.82
C GLU A 518 55.43 -12.68 61.40
N PRO A 519 54.72 -11.98 62.32
CA PRO A 519 53.35 -11.53 62.11
C PRO A 519 53.21 -10.09 61.59
N GLU A 520 52.37 -9.90 60.58
CA GLU A 520 51.79 -8.58 60.29
C GLU A 520 50.29 -8.56 60.63
N SER A 521 49.94 -7.52 61.38
CA SER A 521 48.63 -7.11 61.84
C SER A 521 47.63 -6.98 60.70
N GLY A 522 46.63 -7.86 60.69
CA GLY A 522 45.41 -7.70 59.91
C GLY A 522 44.22 -8.09 60.77
N GLU A 523 43.40 -7.11 61.14
CA GLU A 523 42.12 -7.30 61.83
C GLU A 523 41.19 -8.19 60.98
N ALA A 524 41.22 -9.49 61.24
CA ALA A 524 40.25 -10.43 60.71
C ALA A 524 38.96 -10.28 61.51
N ALA A 525 37.96 -9.63 60.93
CA ALA A 525 36.62 -9.51 61.50
C ALA A 525 36.04 -10.91 61.77
N PHE A 526 36.02 -11.31 63.04
CA PHE A 526 35.50 -12.60 63.47
C PHE A 526 34.02 -12.75 63.11
N SER A 527 33.65 -13.90 62.53
CA SER A 527 32.26 -14.26 62.28
C SER A 527 31.44 -14.21 63.58
N ARG A 528 30.16 -13.82 63.52
CA ARG A 528 29.25 -13.72 64.70
C ARG A 528 29.27 -14.96 65.60
N LYS A 529 29.55 -16.15 65.04
CA LYS A 529 29.67 -17.40 65.79
C LYS A 529 30.96 -17.49 66.62
N GLN A 530 32.07 -16.97 66.08
CA GLN A 530 33.35 -16.88 66.77
C GLN A 530 33.33 -15.79 67.85
N GLN A 531 32.64 -14.67 67.62
CA GLN A 531 32.45 -13.64 68.66
C GLN A 531 31.65 -14.18 69.86
N ARG A 532 30.60 -14.96 69.64
CA ARG A 532 29.85 -15.62 70.73
C ARG A 532 30.69 -16.66 71.47
N ALA A 533 31.54 -17.41 70.77
CA ALA A 533 32.45 -18.36 71.38
C ALA A 533 33.52 -17.67 72.24
N ALA A 534 34.08 -16.55 71.76
CA ALA A 534 35.05 -15.74 72.51
C ALA A 534 34.41 -15.12 73.77
N GLN A 535 33.18 -14.60 73.67
CA GLN A 535 32.44 -14.08 74.82
C GLN A 535 32.11 -15.17 75.84
N TRP A 536 31.78 -16.38 75.39
CA TRP A 536 31.55 -17.52 76.29
C TRP A 536 32.84 -17.96 77.00
N ALA A 537 33.96 -18.01 76.26
CA ALA A 537 35.27 -18.33 76.83
C ALA A 537 35.73 -17.29 77.85
N ALA A 538 35.56 -15.99 77.57
CA ALA A 538 35.89 -14.90 78.49
C ALA A 538 35.03 -14.97 79.77
N LYS A 539 33.73 -15.28 79.63
CA LYS A 539 32.82 -15.43 80.78
C LYS A 539 33.20 -16.64 81.65
N LYS A 540 33.67 -17.72 81.03
CA LYS A 540 34.15 -18.92 81.73
C LYS A 540 35.50 -18.71 82.41
N ALA A 541 36.38 -17.90 81.83
CA ALA A 541 37.65 -17.52 82.44
C ALA A 541 37.44 -16.59 83.66
N ALA A 542 36.53 -15.61 83.56
CA ALA A 542 36.17 -14.75 84.67
C ALA A 542 35.50 -15.51 85.83
N ALA A 543 34.73 -16.57 85.54
CA ALA A 543 34.13 -17.44 86.54
C ALA A 543 35.12 -18.38 87.23
N LYS A 544 36.35 -18.52 86.70
CA LYS A 544 37.43 -19.34 87.27
C LYS A 544 38.45 -18.50 88.07
N ALA A 545 38.32 -17.18 88.02
CA ALA A 545 39.16 -16.20 88.72
C ALA A 545 38.45 -15.56 89.94
N LYS A 546 37.26 -16.07 90.28
CA LYS A 546 36.61 -15.94 91.60
C LYS A 546 36.62 -17.33 92.23
#